data_AF-B0XYH0-F1
#
_entry.id   AF-B0XYH0-F1
#
_cell.length_a   1.000
_cell.length_b   1.000
_cell.length_c   1.000
_cell.angle_alpha   90.00
_cell.angle_beta   90.00
_cell.angle_gamma   90.00
#
_symmetry.space_group_name_H-M   'P 1'
#
loop_
_entity.id
_entity.type
_entity.pdbx_description
1 polymer ?
#
loop_
_entity_poly.entity_id
_entity_poly.type
_entity_poly.pdbx_seq_one_letter_code
_entity_poly.pdbx_strand_id
1 'polypeptide(L)'
;MRRRPLLQLTAITRGFSTSTGKRLASQPAPAREKMPRLNPASQRAIDRLREYRPPPTNYELVPLSRRAAVLVLLYADAKGDLRVVLTIRAKTLSSYAGQAALPGGRADTLEETAFQTARREAREEIGLPDLKQSFPRPFSVEHLCEFPANLARTEVVVRPCVALLHSYDEETGENADPEVSLIPRLDAREVAAVFTAPFHNFLRMRDADDWGTKDPTEWYQGSWTGWHQSNWRMHQFFVPINSRSVVKPRSSSRMQKQAAEELEEKENSGEVTRYRVFGMTARILVDVARVAYGEDPEFEHNSHFGDEAMIANLRKMGRLNAVRKPTDELTPETMQKAAKLRQEGSAQSQRLADTTVIWASLALACPPSRRSMRLLAGDDTQMLIILQDDSQTAPLHG
;
A
#
# COMPACT_ATOMS: atom_id res chain seq x y z
N MET A 1 -42.17 70.29 -15.88
CA MET A 1 -43.51 70.65 -15.41
C MET A 1 -44.39 69.40 -15.43
N ARG A 2 -45.29 69.30 -14.45
CA ARG A 2 -46.25 68.20 -14.14
C ARG A 2 -47.00 67.71 -15.40
N ARG A 3 -47.45 66.46 -15.54
CA ARG A 3 -48.46 65.75 -14.71
C ARG A 3 -48.52 64.26 -15.09
N ARG A 4 -48.67 63.39 -14.10
CA ARG A 4 -49.25 62.03 -14.24
C ARG A 4 -50.79 62.15 -14.37
N PRO A 5 -51.49 61.19 -15.01
CA PRO A 5 -52.90 60.96 -14.73
C PRO A 5 -53.08 59.91 -13.63
N LEU A 6 -54.15 60.11 -12.86
CA LEU A 6 -54.64 59.31 -11.73
C LEU A 6 -55.78 58.39 -12.20
N LEU A 7 -55.92 57.26 -11.49
CA LEU A 7 -57.17 56.55 -11.12
C LEU A 7 -57.95 55.77 -12.19
N GLN A 8 -58.12 54.47 -11.90
CA GLN A 8 -59.43 53.98 -11.47
C GLN A 8 -59.29 52.83 -10.44
N LEU A 9 -59.88 53.05 -9.24
CA LEU A 9 -60.43 52.02 -8.35
C LEU A 9 -61.67 51.41 -9.07
N THR A 10 -62.22 50.22 -8.83
CA THR A 10 -62.47 49.40 -7.64
C THR A 10 -63.03 48.08 -8.21
N ALA A 11 -62.86 46.90 -7.62
CA ALA A 11 -63.87 46.36 -6.72
C ALA A 11 -63.32 45.13 -5.98
N ILE A 12 -63.62 45.11 -4.69
CA ILE A 12 -63.29 44.10 -3.70
C ILE A 12 -64.47 43.14 -3.61
N THR A 13 -64.22 41.83 -3.69
CA THR A 13 -65.07 40.82 -3.06
C THR A 13 -64.17 39.81 -2.35
N ARG A 14 -64.20 39.87 -1.01
CA ARG A 14 -63.61 38.88 -0.11
C ARG A 14 -64.63 37.73 0.07
N GLY A 15 -64.16 36.50 -0.07
CA GLY A 15 -64.85 35.28 0.38
C GLY A 15 -63.94 34.49 1.31
N PHE A 16 -64.47 34.14 2.47
CA PHE A 16 -63.87 33.50 3.65
C PHE A 16 -63.32 32.07 3.40
N SER A 17 -62.27 31.65 4.13
CA SER A 17 -62.38 30.70 5.28
C SER A 17 -61.01 30.21 5.82
N THR A 18 -60.80 30.44 7.14
CA THR A 18 -60.18 29.59 8.20
C THR A 18 -58.88 28.81 7.90
N SER A 19 -57.71 29.20 8.40
CA SER A 19 -57.15 29.12 9.78
C SER A 19 -56.36 27.84 10.11
N THR A 20 -55.05 28.06 10.34
CA THR A 20 -54.17 27.40 11.33
C THR A 20 -53.68 25.97 11.06
N GLY A 21 -52.38 25.87 10.74
CA GLY A 21 -51.62 24.63 10.83
C GLY A 21 -50.11 24.91 10.89
N LYS A 22 -49.54 24.92 12.11
CA LYS A 22 -48.09 24.73 12.31
C LYS A 22 -47.68 23.38 11.70
N ARG A 23 -46.75 23.36 10.76
CA ARG A 23 -45.85 22.22 10.48
C ARG A 23 -44.44 22.77 10.34
N LEU A 24 -43.59 22.48 11.32
CA LEU A 24 -42.69 21.33 11.40
C LEU A 24 -41.49 21.52 10.45
N ALA A 25 -40.31 21.48 11.05
CA ALA A 25 -39.03 21.78 10.45
C ALA A 25 -38.80 21.13 9.07
N SER A 26 -38.22 21.90 8.17
CA SER A 26 -37.23 21.35 7.24
C SER A 26 -35.92 22.07 7.53
N GLN A 27 -35.05 21.43 8.30
CA GLN A 27 -33.62 21.72 8.18
C GLN A 27 -33.25 21.53 6.70
N PRO A 28 -32.62 22.48 6.01
CA PRO A 28 -31.74 22.10 4.92
C PRO A 28 -30.42 21.65 5.55
N ALA A 29 -30.22 20.35 5.64
CA ALA A 29 -28.90 19.77 5.84
C ALA A 29 -28.67 18.71 4.75
N PRO A 30 -27.47 18.56 4.16
CA PRO A 30 -26.31 19.45 4.14
C PRO A 30 -26.12 20.11 2.75
N ALA A 31 -25.43 21.25 2.74
CA ALA A 31 -24.90 21.82 1.51
C ALA A 31 -23.79 20.92 0.95
N ARG A 32 -24.02 20.36 -0.24
CA ARG A 32 -23.08 19.74 -1.20
C ARG A 32 -21.90 18.96 -0.60
N GLU A 33 -22.07 17.64 -0.52
CA GLU A 33 -20.94 16.72 -0.35
C GLU A 33 -20.10 16.73 -1.66
N LYS A 34 -19.13 17.64 -1.72
CA LYS A 34 -18.10 17.70 -2.76
C LYS A 34 -17.11 16.56 -2.51
N MET A 35 -17.47 15.33 -2.84
CA MET A 35 -16.46 14.25 -2.88
C MET A 35 -15.51 14.47 -4.07
N PRO A 36 -14.22 14.12 -3.96
CA PRO A 36 -13.27 14.21 -5.06
C PRO A 36 -13.65 13.23 -6.17
N ARG A 37 -13.03 13.40 -7.34
CA ARG A 37 -13.26 12.68 -8.61
C ARG A 37 -13.21 11.13 -8.57
N LEU A 38 -13.01 10.52 -7.40
CA LEU A 38 -13.07 9.08 -7.15
C LEU A 38 -14.52 8.60 -7.21
N ASN A 39 -14.75 7.43 -7.79
CA ASN A 39 -16.03 6.77 -7.66
C ASN A 39 -16.23 6.21 -6.23
N PRO A 40 -17.45 5.84 -5.82
CA PRO A 40 -17.70 5.38 -4.45
C PRO A 40 -16.88 4.15 -4.03
N ALA A 41 -16.52 3.26 -4.96
CA ALA A 41 -15.69 2.09 -4.65
C ALA A 41 -14.23 2.50 -4.40
N SER A 42 -13.67 3.32 -5.27
CA SER A 42 -12.34 3.91 -5.13
C SER A 42 -12.22 4.78 -3.88
N GLN A 43 -13.27 5.54 -3.53
CA GLN A 43 -13.28 6.35 -2.32
C GLN A 43 -13.14 5.48 -1.06
N ARG A 44 -13.98 4.44 -0.92
CA ARG A 44 -13.85 3.46 0.18
C ARG A 44 -12.48 2.80 0.20
N ALA A 45 -11.89 2.56 -0.97
CA ALA A 45 -10.58 1.95 -1.05
C ALA A 45 -9.46 2.85 -0.52
N ILE A 46 -9.50 4.14 -0.86
CA ILE A 46 -8.59 5.14 -0.31
C ILE A 46 -8.81 5.32 1.19
N ASP A 47 -10.06 5.34 1.67
CA ASP A 47 -10.34 5.51 3.10
C ASP A 47 -9.77 4.35 3.93
N ARG A 48 -9.89 3.10 3.45
CA ARG A 48 -9.22 1.96 4.09
C ARG A 48 -7.70 2.09 4.11
N LEU A 49 -7.09 2.61 3.04
CA LEU A 49 -5.65 2.84 3.00
C LEU A 49 -5.21 3.96 3.97
N ARG A 50 -6.03 4.99 4.19
CA ARG A 50 -5.77 6.04 5.20
C ARG A 50 -5.89 5.51 6.63
N GLU A 51 -6.85 4.62 6.86
CA GLU A 51 -7.08 3.98 8.16
C GLU A 51 -6.08 2.85 8.46
N TYR A 52 -5.42 2.30 7.43
CA TYR A 52 -4.45 1.22 7.59
C TYR A 52 -3.33 1.61 8.56
N ARG A 53 -3.02 0.71 9.49
CA ARG A 53 -1.92 0.83 10.43
C ARG A 53 -0.95 -0.32 10.20
N PRO A 54 0.26 -0.06 9.65
CA PRO A 54 1.21 -1.13 9.40
C PRO A 54 1.71 -1.73 10.72
N PRO A 55 2.05 -3.03 10.72
CA PRO A 55 2.77 -3.63 11.83
C PRO A 55 4.17 -3.01 11.97
N PRO A 56 4.85 -3.24 13.10
CA PRO A 56 6.23 -2.81 13.30
C PRO A 56 7.15 -3.30 12.17
N THR A 57 8.06 -2.42 11.71
CA THR A 57 8.94 -2.70 10.58
C THR A 57 10.40 -2.88 11.01
N ASN A 58 11.12 -3.75 10.29
CA ASN A 58 12.56 -3.91 10.40
C ASN A 58 13.35 -3.00 9.45
N TYR A 59 12.66 -2.18 8.64
CA TYR A 59 13.28 -1.32 7.62
C TYR A 59 14.36 -0.40 8.21
N GLU A 60 14.06 0.28 9.30
CA GLU A 60 15.00 1.18 9.99
C GLU A 60 16.08 0.44 10.78
N LEU A 61 15.98 -0.89 10.88
CA LEU A 61 16.88 -1.70 11.67
C LEU A 61 17.90 -2.46 10.81
N VAL A 62 17.82 -2.33 9.48
CA VAL A 62 18.85 -2.80 8.56
C VAL A 62 19.82 -1.66 8.17
N PRO A 63 21.06 -1.98 7.79
CA PRO A 63 22.02 -1.01 7.26
C PRO A 63 21.50 -0.26 6.04
N LEU A 64 21.99 0.96 5.84
CA LEU A 64 21.64 1.83 4.72
C LEU A 64 21.76 1.12 3.36
N SER A 65 22.84 0.36 3.15
CA SER A 65 23.10 -0.38 1.91
C SER A 65 22.01 -1.39 1.51
N ARG A 66 21.14 -1.74 2.45
CA ARG A 66 20.03 -2.69 2.27
C ARG A 66 18.66 -2.01 2.29
N ARG A 67 18.56 -0.71 2.52
CA ARG A 67 17.28 0.01 2.55
C ARG A 67 16.89 0.46 1.13
N ALA A 68 15.69 0.09 0.71
CA ALA A 68 15.07 0.60 -0.49
C ALA A 68 13.58 0.89 -0.25
N ALA A 69 13.01 1.81 -1.01
CA ALA A 69 11.58 2.11 -0.95
C ALA A 69 11.00 2.25 -2.35
N VAL A 70 9.74 1.88 -2.50
CA VAL A 70 9.00 1.97 -3.76
C VAL A 70 7.69 2.70 -3.56
N LEU A 71 7.27 3.46 -4.57
CA LEU A 71 6.06 4.25 -4.58
C LEU A 71 4.94 3.54 -5.33
N VAL A 72 3.88 3.15 -4.62
CA VAL A 72 2.59 2.79 -5.20
C VAL A 72 1.79 4.08 -5.39
N LEU A 73 1.99 4.73 -6.53
CA LEU A 73 1.28 5.96 -6.89
C LEU A 73 -0.06 5.63 -7.53
N LEU A 74 -1.13 5.89 -6.77
CA LEU A 74 -2.51 5.72 -7.20
C LEU A 74 -3.09 7.04 -7.70
N TYR A 75 -3.98 6.99 -8.69
CA TYR A 75 -4.76 8.14 -9.12
C TYR A 75 -6.13 7.70 -9.66
N ALA A 76 -7.08 8.64 -9.70
CA ALA A 76 -8.40 8.42 -10.28
C ALA A 76 -8.38 8.69 -11.79
N ASP A 77 -8.86 7.74 -12.58
CA ASP A 77 -9.06 7.93 -14.02
C ASP A 77 -10.33 8.76 -14.32
N ALA A 78 -10.69 8.86 -15.60
CA ALA A 78 -11.88 9.60 -16.03
C ALA A 78 -13.21 9.04 -15.46
N LYS A 79 -13.27 7.74 -15.13
CA LYS A 79 -14.43 7.07 -14.49
C LYS A 79 -14.37 7.13 -12.96
N GLY A 80 -13.27 7.63 -12.40
CA GLY A 80 -13.01 7.64 -10.97
C GLY A 80 -12.50 6.31 -10.44
N ASP A 81 -12.12 5.37 -11.31
CA ASP A 81 -11.48 4.11 -10.95
C ASP A 81 -9.99 4.35 -10.62
N LEU A 82 -9.46 3.59 -9.65
CA LEU A 82 -8.05 3.69 -9.29
C LEU A 82 -7.17 3.03 -10.33
N ARG A 83 -6.15 3.76 -10.77
CA ARG A 83 -5.05 3.26 -11.58
C ARG A 83 -3.73 3.43 -10.83
N VAL A 84 -2.76 2.57 -11.14
CA VAL A 84 -1.41 2.61 -10.58
C VAL A 84 -0.38 2.96 -11.65
N VAL A 85 0.61 3.77 -11.30
CA VAL A 85 1.75 4.11 -12.18
C VAL A 85 2.86 3.07 -12.01
N LEU A 86 3.37 2.57 -13.14
CA LEU A 86 4.45 1.60 -13.24
C LEU A 86 5.49 2.07 -14.25
N THR A 87 6.70 1.53 -14.15
CA THR A 87 7.82 1.84 -15.06
C THR A 87 8.37 0.57 -15.68
N ILE A 88 8.94 0.69 -16.87
CA ILE A 88 9.78 -0.34 -17.50
C ILE A 88 11.23 0.08 -17.31
N ARG A 89 12.01 -0.71 -16.58
CA ARG A 89 13.43 -0.41 -16.36
C ARG A 89 14.21 -0.43 -17.67
N ALA A 90 15.06 0.57 -17.90
CA ALA A 90 15.94 0.61 -19.07
C ALA A 90 16.89 -0.60 -19.10
N LYS A 91 17.20 -1.10 -20.31
CA LYS A 91 18.06 -2.28 -20.49
C LYS A 91 19.51 -2.08 -20.02
N THR A 92 19.92 -0.84 -19.82
CA THR A 92 21.28 -0.44 -19.44
C THR A 92 21.58 -0.58 -17.95
N LEU A 93 20.56 -0.86 -17.12
CA LEU A 93 20.76 -1.12 -15.70
C LEU A 93 21.28 -2.54 -15.49
N SER A 94 22.28 -2.69 -14.60
CA SER A 94 22.99 -3.95 -14.32
C SER A 94 22.11 -5.08 -13.77
N SER A 95 20.82 -4.83 -13.49
CA SER A 95 19.85 -5.81 -13.02
C SER A 95 18.43 -5.49 -13.51
N TYR A 96 17.68 -6.52 -13.89
CA TYR A 96 16.23 -6.46 -14.19
C TYR A 96 15.81 -5.61 -15.42
N ALA A 97 16.69 -5.53 -16.43
CA ALA A 97 16.44 -4.90 -17.72
C ALA A 97 15.09 -5.30 -18.36
N GLY A 98 14.27 -4.31 -18.75
CA GLY A 98 12.99 -4.54 -19.45
C GLY A 98 11.84 -5.06 -18.57
N GLN A 99 12.00 -5.09 -17.25
CA GLN A 99 10.97 -5.56 -16.32
C GLN A 99 10.12 -4.40 -15.80
N ALA A 100 8.84 -4.68 -15.59
CA ALA A 100 7.94 -3.73 -14.95
C ALA A 100 8.22 -3.62 -13.44
N ALA A 101 8.31 -2.38 -12.96
CA ALA A 101 8.59 -2.06 -11.57
C ALA A 101 7.72 -0.89 -11.09
N LEU A 102 7.60 -0.78 -9.77
CA LEU A 102 7.13 0.45 -9.14
C LEU A 102 8.31 1.45 -9.13
N PRO A 103 8.05 2.76 -9.30
CA PRO A 103 9.08 3.77 -9.11
C PRO A 103 9.74 3.65 -7.74
N GLY A 104 11.07 3.64 -7.67
CA GLY A 104 11.76 3.48 -6.39
C GLY A 104 13.17 2.96 -6.49
N GLY A 105 13.88 3.02 -5.36
CA GLY A 105 15.31 2.75 -5.30
C GLY A 105 15.83 2.71 -3.87
N ARG A 106 17.16 2.85 -3.73
CA ARG A 106 17.83 2.73 -2.44
C ARG A 106 17.74 4.05 -1.67
N ALA A 107 17.75 3.98 -0.35
CA ALA A 107 17.92 5.19 0.46
C ALA A 107 19.35 5.72 0.29
N ASP A 108 19.51 7.04 0.17
CA ASP A 108 20.83 7.68 0.05
C ASP A 108 21.42 7.97 1.43
N THR A 109 20.54 8.20 2.41
CA THR A 109 20.90 8.62 3.77
C THR A 109 20.09 7.88 4.83
N LEU A 110 20.54 7.88 6.08
CA LEU A 110 19.81 7.23 7.18
C LEU A 110 18.66 8.11 7.71
N GLU A 111 18.71 9.40 7.42
CA GLU A 111 17.75 10.42 7.82
C GLU A 111 16.50 10.44 6.94
N GLU A 112 16.58 9.90 5.71
CA GLU A 112 15.44 9.77 4.82
C GLU A 112 14.44 8.73 5.35
N THR A 113 13.17 9.14 5.42
CA THR A 113 12.08 8.17 5.59
C THR A 113 11.92 7.32 4.33
N ALA A 114 11.25 6.17 4.46
CA ALA A 114 10.93 5.33 3.31
C ALA A 114 10.12 6.11 2.24
N PHE A 115 9.15 6.92 2.66
CA PHE A 115 8.37 7.74 1.75
C PHE A 115 9.22 8.82 1.07
N GLN A 116 10.13 9.49 1.78
CA GLN A 116 11.06 10.45 1.18
C GLN A 116 11.95 9.80 0.12
N THR A 117 12.49 8.62 0.42
CA THR A 117 13.27 7.81 -0.53
C THR A 117 12.43 7.50 -1.79
N ALA A 118 11.22 6.97 -1.63
CA ALA A 118 10.36 6.62 -2.75
C ALA A 118 9.96 7.83 -3.61
N ARG A 119 9.79 9.02 -2.99
CA ARG A 119 9.45 10.27 -3.66
C ARG A 119 10.63 10.86 -4.43
N ARG A 120 11.84 10.81 -3.85
CA ARG A 120 13.09 11.22 -4.53
C ARG A 120 13.32 10.36 -5.78
N GLU A 121 13.23 9.05 -5.63
CA GLU A 121 13.40 8.09 -6.72
C GLU A 121 12.31 8.27 -7.81
N ALA A 122 11.04 8.49 -7.43
CA ALA A 122 9.99 8.80 -8.41
C ALA A 122 10.24 10.12 -9.15
N ARG A 123 10.87 11.12 -8.51
CA ARG A 123 11.32 12.33 -9.22
C ARG A 123 12.40 12.02 -10.24
N GLU A 124 13.37 11.20 -9.87
CA GLU A 124 14.51 10.84 -10.74
C GLU A 124 14.06 9.97 -11.92
N GLU A 125 13.22 8.96 -11.67
CA GLU A 125 12.81 8.01 -12.70
C GLU A 125 11.73 8.55 -13.63
N ILE A 126 10.70 9.21 -13.08
CA ILE A 126 9.50 9.63 -13.82
C ILE A 126 9.23 11.14 -13.74
N GLY A 127 10.13 11.96 -13.17
CA GLY A 127 9.94 13.41 -13.14
C GLY A 127 8.78 13.88 -12.27
N LEU A 128 8.29 13.04 -11.35
CA LEU A 128 7.24 13.43 -10.39
C LEU A 128 7.81 14.50 -9.44
N PRO A 129 7.16 15.67 -9.26
CA PRO A 129 7.67 16.69 -8.35
C PRO A 129 7.89 16.13 -6.95
N ASP A 130 9.06 16.38 -6.36
CA ASP A 130 9.41 15.93 -5.01
C ASP A 130 8.72 16.80 -3.93
N LEU A 131 8.82 16.43 -2.65
CA LEU A 131 8.17 17.08 -1.51
C LEU A 131 8.48 18.58 -1.38
N LYS A 132 9.62 19.03 -1.92
CA LYS A 132 10.05 20.45 -1.88
C LYS A 132 9.57 21.26 -3.08
N GLN A 133 8.95 20.63 -4.08
CA GLN A 133 8.55 21.27 -5.33
C GLN A 133 7.04 21.47 -5.36
N SER A 134 6.59 22.61 -5.89
CA SER A 134 5.17 22.86 -6.11
C SER A 134 4.67 22.02 -7.27
N PHE A 135 3.56 21.32 -7.07
CA PHE A 135 2.84 20.69 -8.18
C PHE A 135 2.12 21.76 -9.01
N PRO A 136 1.98 21.54 -10.34
CA PRO A 136 1.03 22.33 -11.12
C PRO A 136 -0.38 22.05 -10.59
N ARG A 137 -1.18 23.10 -10.39
CA ARG A 137 -2.60 22.94 -10.05
C ARG A 137 -3.33 22.11 -11.14
N PRO A 138 -4.34 21.29 -10.78
CA PRO A 138 -4.85 21.01 -9.43
C PRO A 138 -4.14 19.83 -8.72
N PHE A 139 -2.94 19.44 -9.18
CA PHE A 139 -2.31 18.23 -8.71
C PHE A 139 -1.70 18.39 -7.32
N SER A 140 -1.79 17.35 -6.50
CA SER A 140 -1.03 17.20 -5.27
C SER A 140 -0.85 15.72 -4.95
N VAL A 141 0.10 15.39 -4.07
CA VAL A 141 0.33 14.00 -3.65
C VAL A 141 0.14 13.87 -2.16
N GLU A 142 -0.80 13.01 -1.77
CA GLU A 142 -1.08 12.63 -0.38
C GLU A 142 -0.39 11.29 -0.07
N HIS A 143 0.37 11.24 1.02
CA HIS A 143 0.87 9.98 1.57
C HIS A 143 -0.26 9.28 2.35
N LEU A 144 -0.64 8.06 1.95
CA LEU A 144 -1.72 7.32 2.59
C LEU A 144 -1.21 6.42 3.72
N CYS A 145 -0.29 5.52 3.39
CA CYS A 145 0.28 4.56 4.32
C CYS A 145 1.51 3.85 3.74
N GLU A 146 2.16 3.04 4.57
CA GLU A 146 3.26 2.17 4.17
C GLU A 146 2.93 0.70 4.48
N PHE A 147 3.46 -0.23 3.70
CA PHE A 147 3.21 -1.67 3.85
C PHE A 147 4.41 -2.41 4.44
N PRO A 148 4.22 -3.60 5.05
CA PRO A 148 5.30 -4.46 5.52
C PRO A 148 6.42 -4.62 4.48
N ALA A 149 7.67 -4.54 4.93
CA ALA A 149 8.80 -4.59 4.02
C ALA A 149 8.94 -5.97 3.36
N ASN A 150 9.34 -5.98 2.09
CA ASN A 150 9.60 -7.19 1.30
C ASN A 150 11.11 -7.44 1.21
N LEU A 151 11.51 -8.71 1.20
CA LEU A 151 12.92 -9.09 1.08
C LEU A 151 13.24 -9.50 -0.35
N ALA A 152 14.14 -8.76 -1.01
CA ALA A 152 14.63 -9.13 -2.33
C ALA A 152 15.64 -10.27 -2.25
N ARG A 153 15.83 -11.00 -3.35
CA ARG A 153 16.88 -12.04 -3.47
C ARG A 153 18.29 -11.49 -3.25
N THR A 154 18.48 -10.23 -3.60
CA THR A 154 19.73 -9.47 -3.39
C THR A 154 19.87 -8.95 -1.96
N GLU A 155 18.98 -9.38 -1.05
CA GLU A 155 18.97 -9.03 0.36
C GLU A 155 18.77 -7.53 0.64
N VAL A 156 18.14 -6.85 -0.31
CA VAL A 156 17.61 -5.50 -0.16
C VAL A 156 16.22 -5.62 0.48
N VAL A 157 15.99 -4.82 1.51
CA VAL A 157 14.70 -4.68 2.21
C VAL A 157 13.96 -3.51 1.58
N VAL A 158 12.85 -3.82 0.92
CA VAL A 158 12.05 -2.88 0.13
C VAL A 158 10.80 -2.50 0.90
N ARG A 159 10.64 -1.23 1.25
CA ARG A 159 9.46 -0.68 1.94
C ARG A 159 8.48 -0.06 0.93
N PRO A 160 7.29 -0.64 0.73
CA PRO A 160 6.28 -0.05 -0.16
C PRO A 160 5.57 1.12 0.52
N CYS A 161 5.50 2.26 -0.16
CA CYS A 161 4.80 3.45 0.29
C CYS A 161 3.66 3.77 -0.69
N VAL A 162 2.45 3.95 -0.18
CA VAL A 162 1.25 4.17 -0.98
C VAL A 162 0.87 5.65 -0.93
N ALA A 163 0.64 6.23 -2.10
CA ALA A 163 0.27 7.63 -2.22
C ALA A 163 -0.84 7.84 -3.23
N LEU A 164 -1.69 8.84 -2.98
CA LEU A 164 -2.72 9.28 -3.90
C LEU A 164 -2.27 10.56 -4.60
N LEU A 165 -2.25 10.54 -5.93
CA LEU A 165 -2.17 11.74 -6.75
C LEU A 165 -3.58 12.31 -6.90
N HIS A 166 -3.81 13.42 -6.21
CA HIS A 166 -5.01 14.23 -6.38
C HIS A 166 -4.96 14.95 -7.72
N SER A 167 -6.12 15.03 -8.36
CA SER A 167 -6.31 15.66 -9.67
C SER A 167 -7.52 16.59 -9.70
N TYR A 168 -8.12 16.78 -8.53
CA TYR A 168 -9.25 17.66 -8.27
C TYR A 168 -8.93 18.53 -7.07
N ASP A 169 -9.14 19.83 -7.22
CA ASP A 169 -9.00 20.82 -6.16
C ASP A 169 -10.41 21.23 -5.68
N GLU A 170 -10.72 20.94 -4.42
CA GLU A 170 -12.05 21.19 -3.83
C GLU A 170 -12.34 22.68 -3.58
N GLU A 171 -11.28 23.46 -3.35
CA GLU A 171 -11.35 24.90 -3.07
C GLU A 171 -11.67 25.66 -4.35
N THR A 172 -10.94 25.37 -5.41
CA THR A 172 -11.08 26.06 -6.71
C THR A 172 -12.10 25.39 -7.64
N GLY A 173 -12.39 24.10 -7.42
CA GLY A 173 -13.20 23.28 -8.32
C GLY A 173 -12.47 22.85 -9.60
N GLU A 174 -11.16 23.12 -9.71
CA GLU A 174 -10.34 22.72 -10.85
C GLU A 174 -10.20 21.20 -10.91
N ASN A 175 -10.27 20.64 -12.12
CA ASN A 175 -10.16 19.21 -12.37
C ASN A 175 -9.28 18.98 -13.60
N ALA A 176 -8.33 18.06 -13.50
CA ALA A 176 -7.45 17.70 -14.61
C ALA A 176 -7.32 16.18 -14.70
N ASP A 177 -7.39 15.61 -15.90
CA ASP A 177 -7.11 14.18 -16.10
C ASP A 177 -5.60 13.91 -15.97
N PRO A 178 -5.15 13.07 -15.01
CA PRO A 178 -3.74 12.72 -14.87
C PRO A 178 -3.15 12.09 -16.14
N GLU A 179 -3.90 11.23 -16.85
CA GLU A 179 -3.42 10.52 -18.05
C GLU A 179 -3.22 11.46 -19.25
N VAL A 180 -3.86 12.63 -19.24
CA VAL A 180 -3.71 13.63 -20.30
C VAL A 180 -2.76 14.75 -19.90
N SER A 181 -2.81 15.17 -18.64
CA SER A 181 -2.25 16.46 -18.21
C SER A 181 -0.93 16.33 -17.47
N LEU A 182 -0.72 15.24 -16.72
CA LEU A 182 0.46 15.04 -15.89
C LEU A 182 1.34 13.89 -16.39
N ILE A 183 0.77 12.69 -16.53
CA ILE A 183 1.50 11.48 -16.88
C ILE A 183 2.26 11.63 -18.21
N PRO A 184 1.70 12.22 -19.29
CA PRO A 184 2.46 12.50 -20.52
C PRO A 184 3.56 13.55 -20.39
N ARG A 185 3.58 14.31 -19.30
CA ARG A 185 4.61 15.33 -19.00
C ARG A 185 5.67 14.81 -18.04
N LEU A 186 5.40 13.70 -17.36
CA LEU A 186 6.39 12.98 -16.57
C LEU A 186 7.57 12.60 -17.47
N ASP A 187 8.75 13.08 -17.11
CA ASP A 187 9.97 12.87 -17.86
C ASP A 187 10.57 11.54 -17.41
N ALA A 188 10.45 10.51 -18.25
CA ALA A 188 10.98 9.17 -18.03
C ALA A 188 12.51 9.18 -18.15
N ARG A 189 13.20 9.82 -17.20
CA ARG A 189 14.64 10.09 -17.32
C ARG A 189 15.51 8.87 -17.14
N GLU A 190 15.08 7.88 -16.35
CA GLU A 190 15.90 6.67 -16.08
C GLU A 190 15.21 5.36 -16.48
N VAL A 191 13.99 5.47 -17.02
CA VAL A 191 13.13 4.32 -17.38
C VAL A 191 12.92 4.28 -18.89
N ALA A 192 12.71 3.09 -19.44
CA ALA A 192 12.41 2.93 -20.87
C ALA A 192 10.99 3.38 -21.22
N ALA A 193 10.05 3.22 -20.29
CA ALA A 193 8.67 3.66 -20.42
C ALA A 193 8.01 3.81 -19.05
N VAL A 194 6.97 4.63 -18.98
CA VAL A 194 6.03 4.73 -17.87
C VAL A 194 4.68 4.26 -18.39
N PHE A 195 3.99 3.39 -17.66
CA PHE A 195 2.67 2.92 -18.03
C PHE A 195 1.73 2.81 -16.84
N THR A 196 0.44 2.67 -17.11
CA THR A 196 -0.60 2.64 -16.07
C THR A 196 -1.41 1.34 -16.16
N ALA A 197 -1.88 0.85 -15.01
CA ALA A 197 -2.72 -0.34 -14.94
C ALA A 197 -3.92 -0.12 -14.01
N PRO A 198 -5.08 -0.75 -14.28
CA PRO A 198 -6.24 -0.72 -13.39
C PRO A 198 -5.87 -1.40 -12.06
N PHE A 199 -5.96 -0.65 -10.97
CA PHE A 199 -5.42 -1.10 -9.69
C PHE A 199 -6.22 -2.28 -9.11
N HIS A 200 -7.54 -2.26 -9.26
CA HIS A 200 -8.42 -3.34 -8.83
C HIS A 200 -8.17 -4.67 -9.55
N ASN A 201 -7.72 -4.63 -10.82
CA ASN A 201 -7.52 -5.85 -11.63
C ASN A 201 -6.39 -6.74 -11.09
N PHE A 202 -5.52 -6.22 -10.22
CA PHE A 202 -4.54 -7.04 -9.51
C PHE A 202 -5.16 -8.02 -8.50
N LEU A 203 -6.49 -8.03 -8.32
CA LEU A 203 -7.24 -9.03 -7.55
C LEU A 203 -8.01 -10.02 -8.43
N ARG A 204 -7.98 -9.84 -9.75
CA ARG A 204 -8.82 -10.57 -10.72
C ARG A 204 -7.99 -11.55 -11.53
N MET A 205 -8.58 -12.70 -11.89
CA MET A 205 -7.94 -13.65 -12.81
C MET A 205 -8.00 -13.20 -14.27
N ARG A 206 -8.98 -12.36 -14.61
CA ARG A 206 -9.23 -11.87 -15.98
C ARG A 206 -9.19 -10.36 -15.99
N ASP A 207 -8.84 -9.81 -17.15
CA ASP A 207 -8.93 -8.37 -17.35
C ASP A 207 -10.41 -7.96 -17.38
N ALA A 208 -10.75 -6.95 -16.58
CA ALA A 208 -12.10 -6.39 -16.56
C ALA A 208 -12.26 -5.24 -17.58
N ASP A 209 -11.15 -4.71 -18.09
CA ASP A 209 -11.14 -3.58 -19.02
C ASP A 209 -11.15 -4.05 -20.48
N ASP A 210 -11.94 -3.37 -21.31
CA ASP A 210 -11.90 -3.53 -22.76
C ASP A 210 -10.77 -2.67 -23.35
N TRP A 211 -9.62 -3.31 -23.54
CA TRP A 211 -8.44 -2.68 -24.15
C TRP A 211 -8.48 -2.68 -25.68
N GLY A 212 -9.56 -3.18 -26.31
CA GLY A 212 -9.61 -3.46 -27.74
C GLY A 212 -8.72 -4.64 -28.17
N THR A 213 -8.12 -5.35 -27.20
CA THR A 213 -7.33 -6.58 -27.43
C THR A 213 -8.23 -7.81 -27.30
N LYS A 214 -8.07 -8.78 -28.20
CA LYS A 214 -9.02 -9.89 -28.40
C LYS A 214 -9.13 -10.92 -27.25
N ASP A 215 -8.24 -10.90 -26.26
CA ASP A 215 -8.23 -11.94 -25.23
C ASP A 215 -8.00 -11.40 -23.79
N PRO A 216 -9.07 -11.20 -23.00
CA PRO A 216 -9.00 -10.81 -21.59
C PRO A 216 -8.58 -11.97 -20.66
N THR A 217 -8.44 -13.20 -21.16
CA THR A 217 -8.06 -14.37 -20.34
C THR A 217 -6.57 -14.46 -20.05
N GLU A 218 -5.74 -13.70 -20.77
CA GLU A 218 -4.28 -13.69 -20.61
C GLU A 218 -3.78 -12.74 -19.50
N TRP A 219 -4.67 -12.14 -18.71
CA TRP A 219 -4.31 -11.14 -17.69
C TRP A 219 -3.41 -11.69 -16.59
N TYR A 220 -3.73 -12.85 -16.01
CA TYR A 220 -3.03 -13.38 -14.85
C TYR A 220 -2.56 -14.81 -15.04
N GLN A 221 -1.32 -15.07 -14.59
CA GLN A 221 -0.77 -16.39 -14.38
C GLN A 221 -0.08 -16.43 -13.02
N GLY A 222 -0.31 -17.51 -12.28
CA GLY A 222 0.35 -17.73 -11.00
C GLY A 222 0.98 -19.10 -10.93
N SER A 223 2.15 -19.18 -10.32
CA SER A 223 2.77 -20.45 -9.99
C SER A 223 3.25 -20.45 -8.55
N TRP A 224 3.11 -21.59 -7.89
CA TRP A 224 3.79 -21.80 -6.62
C TRP A 224 5.27 -22.02 -6.92
N THR A 225 6.10 -21.14 -6.38
CA THR A 225 7.54 -21.34 -6.40
C THR A 225 7.99 -21.71 -5.00
N GLY A 226 8.76 -22.79 -4.91
CA GLY A 226 9.44 -23.14 -3.67
C GLY A 226 10.48 -22.06 -3.37
N TRP A 227 10.11 -21.06 -2.61
CA TRP A 227 11.04 -20.08 -2.07
C TRP A 227 11.36 -20.49 -0.63
N HIS A 228 12.47 -21.21 -0.48
CA HIS A 228 13.06 -21.53 0.82
C HIS A 228 12.11 -22.16 1.86
N GLN A 229 11.43 -23.26 1.49
CA GLN A 229 10.49 -24.02 2.35
C GLN A 229 9.21 -23.28 2.76
N SER A 230 9.02 -22.02 2.34
CA SER A 230 7.73 -21.33 2.36
C SER A 230 7.15 -21.28 0.94
N ASN A 231 5.87 -21.60 0.81
CA ASN A 231 5.18 -21.46 -0.47
C ASN A 231 5.07 -19.97 -0.79
N TRP A 232 5.84 -19.52 -1.78
CA TRP A 232 5.78 -18.14 -2.25
C TRP A 232 5.06 -18.12 -3.59
N ARG A 233 3.97 -17.35 -3.63
CA ARG A 233 3.17 -17.27 -4.84
C ARG A 233 3.82 -16.29 -5.81
N MET A 234 4.32 -16.82 -6.92
CA MET A 234 4.80 -16.02 -8.02
C MET A 234 3.61 -15.55 -8.85
N HIS A 235 3.21 -14.31 -8.65
CA HIS A 235 2.19 -13.64 -9.45
C HIS A 235 2.81 -13.07 -10.74
N GLN A 236 2.13 -13.25 -11.86
CA GLN A 236 2.47 -12.66 -13.15
C GLN A 236 1.20 -12.06 -13.75
N PHE A 237 1.24 -10.76 -14.03
CA PHE A 237 0.17 -10.03 -14.70
C PHE A 237 0.69 -9.51 -16.03
N PHE A 238 -0.16 -9.53 -17.06
CA PHE A 238 0.18 -9.11 -18.42
C PHE A 238 -0.69 -7.92 -18.79
N VAL A 239 -0.16 -6.72 -18.57
CA VAL A 239 -0.87 -5.46 -18.80
C VAL A 239 -0.82 -5.11 -20.29
N PRO A 240 -1.96 -4.96 -20.98
CA PRO A 240 -1.98 -4.57 -22.39
C PRO A 240 -1.28 -3.24 -22.66
N ILE A 241 -0.50 -3.19 -23.74
CA ILE A 241 0.16 -1.96 -24.19
C ILE A 241 -0.81 -1.19 -25.08
N ASN A 242 -1.14 0.04 -24.66
CA ASN A 242 -1.90 0.99 -25.46
C ASN A 242 -1.14 2.32 -25.53
N SER A 243 -1.08 2.94 -26.71
CA SER A 243 -0.41 4.22 -26.95
C SER A 243 -0.93 5.37 -26.07
N ARG A 244 -2.14 5.25 -25.49
CA ARG A 244 -2.68 6.24 -24.53
C ARG A 244 -2.14 6.09 -23.12
N SER A 245 -1.78 4.88 -22.70
CA SER A 245 -1.37 4.57 -21.33
C SER A 245 0.14 4.49 -21.16
N VAL A 246 0.91 4.60 -22.25
CA VAL A 246 2.38 4.48 -22.23
C VAL A 246 3.04 5.81 -22.60
N VAL A 247 3.91 6.29 -21.71
CA VAL A 247 4.71 7.50 -21.89
C VAL A 247 6.17 7.10 -21.99
N LYS A 248 6.85 7.58 -23.02
CA LYS A 248 8.26 7.28 -23.30
C LYS A 248 9.14 8.51 -23.04
N PRO A 249 10.44 8.32 -22.77
CA PRO A 249 11.38 9.40 -22.49
C PRO A 249 11.40 10.45 -23.61
N ARG A 250 11.37 11.73 -23.24
CA ARG A 250 11.55 12.85 -24.19
C ARG A 250 13.02 13.20 -24.47
N SER A 251 13.97 12.42 -23.92
CA SER A 251 15.44 12.46 -24.08
C SER A 251 16.23 13.27 -23.03
N SER A 252 17.28 12.63 -22.48
CA SER A 252 18.56 13.27 -22.13
C SER A 252 19.82 12.43 -22.47
N SER A 253 19.72 11.11 -22.67
CA SER A 253 20.87 10.23 -23.01
C SER A 253 20.66 9.39 -24.28
N ARG A 254 21.70 9.25 -25.11
CA ARG A 254 21.72 8.45 -26.37
C ARG A 254 21.32 6.99 -26.15
N MET A 255 21.70 6.41 -25.02
CA MET A 255 21.42 5.00 -24.72
C MET A 255 19.96 4.74 -24.33
N GLN A 256 19.35 5.69 -23.62
CA GLN A 256 17.92 5.62 -23.28
C GLN A 256 17.06 5.77 -24.54
N LYS A 257 17.50 6.64 -25.45
CA LYS A 257 16.85 6.80 -26.76
C LYS A 257 16.84 5.47 -27.53
N GLN A 258 17.98 4.77 -27.58
CA GLN A 258 18.07 3.45 -28.20
C GLN A 258 17.15 2.43 -27.51
N ALA A 259 17.12 2.38 -26.18
CA ALA A 259 16.24 1.46 -25.46
C ALA A 259 14.74 1.74 -25.71
N ALA A 260 14.35 3.01 -25.80
CA ALA A 260 12.99 3.42 -26.11
C ALA A 260 12.62 3.13 -27.57
N GLU A 261 13.53 3.39 -28.52
CA GLU A 261 13.36 3.08 -29.95
C GLU A 261 13.23 1.56 -30.18
N GLU A 262 14.11 0.75 -29.56
CA GLU A 262 14.02 -0.71 -29.63
C GLU A 262 12.70 -1.23 -29.06
N LEU A 263 12.20 -0.62 -27.97
CA LEU A 263 10.92 -1.00 -27.37
C LEU A 263 9.77 -0.62 -28.32
N GLU A 264 9.84 0.55 -28.95
CA GLU A 264 8.86 1.01 -29.93
C GLU A 264 8.82 0.13 -31.19
N GLU A 265 9.98 -0.27 -31.71
CA GLU A 265 10.06 -1.21 -32.83
C GLU A 265 9.40 -2.55 -32.50
N LYS A 266 9.61 -3.06 -31.28
CA LYS A 266 8.99 -4.29 -30.78
C LYS A 266 7.48 -4.18 -30.57
N GLU A 267 7.00 -3.02 -30.16
CA GLU A 267 5.57 -2.74 -30.02
C GLU A 267 4.90 -2.62 -31.40
N ASN A 268 5.52 -1.87 -32.32
CA ASN A 268 5.00 -1.65 -33.68
C ASN A 268 5.04 -2.92 -34.54
N SER A 269 6.01 -3.81 -34.31
CA SER A 269 6.07 -5.12 -34.97
C SER A 269 5.06 -6.12 -34.40
N GLY A 270 4.42 -5.81 -33.27
CA GLY A 270 3.55 -6.72 -32.54
C GLY A 270 4.29 -7.82 -31.77
N GLU A 271 5.62 -7.75 -31.67
CA GLU A 271 6.42 -8.69 -30.87
C GLU A 271 6.08 -8.55 -29.37
N VAL A 272 5.82 -7.33 -28.91
CA VAL A 272 5.43 -7.04 -27.53
C VAL A 272 4.08 -6.35 -27.52
N THR A 273 3.06 -7.05 -27.04
CA THR A 273 1.68 -6.53 -26.91
C THR A 273 1.27 -6.28 -25.47
N ARG A 274 2.03 -6.82 -24.51
CA ARG A 274 1.74 -6.72 -23.06
C ARG A 274 3.02 -6.56 -22.25
N TYR A 275 2.97 -5.74 -21.19
CA TYR A 275 4.03 -5.67 -20.19
C TYR A 275 3.78 -6.66 -19.06
N ARG A 276 4.82 -7.43 -18.71
CA ARG A 276 4.75 -8.41 -17.62
C ARG A 276 5.09 -7.75 -16.27
N VAL A 277 4.10 -7.64 -15.39
CA VAL A 277 4.26 -7.25 -13.99
C VAL A 277 4.35 -8.52 -13.14
N PHE A 278 5.49 -8.78 -12.51
CA PHE A 278 5.69 -10.04 -11.80
C PHE A 278 6.58 -9.89 -10.56
N GLY A 279 6.76 -10.97 -9.82
CA GLY A 279 7.69 -11.01 -8.71
C GLY A 279 7.26 -10.11 -7.55
N MET A 280 8.22 -9.42 -6.94
CA MET A 280 7.97 -8.55 -5.79
C MET A 280 6.98 -7.43 -6.14
N THR A 281 7.11 -6.82 -7.33
CA THR A 281 6.19 -5.77 -7.80
C THR A 281 4.74 -6.25 -7.79
N ALA A 282 4.48 -7.41 -8.39
CA ALA A 282 3.14 -7.99 -8.44
C ALA A 282 2.62 -8.35 -7.04
N ARG A 283 3.47 -8.91 -6.16
CA ARG A 283 3.09 -9.19 -4.78
C ARG A 283 2.71 -7.93 -4.01
N ILE A 284 3.49 -6.86 -4.12
CA ILE A 284 3.19 -5.58 -3.49
C ILE A 284 1.83 -5.06 -3.96
N LEU A 285 1.56 -5.10 -5.27
CA LEU A 285 0.29 -4.64 -5.83
C LEU A 285 -0.90 -5.46 -5.32
N VAL A 286 -0.77 -6.79 -5.24
CA VAL A 286 -1.80 -7.67 -4.65
C VAL A 286 -2.02 -7.33 -3.18
N ASP A 287 -0.95 -7.22 -2.38
CA ASP A 287 -1.04 -6.92 -0.94
C ASP A 287 -1.74 -5.57 -0.68
N VAL A 288 -1.36 -4.53 -1.43
CA VAL A 288 -1.98 -3.20 -1.29
C VAL A 288 -3.43 -3.21 -1.77
N ALA A 289 -3.73 -3.86 -2.90
CA ALA A 289 -5.08 -3.93 -3.44
C ALA A 289 -6.03 -4.68 -2.50
N ARG A 290 -5.58 -5.75 -1.84
CA ARG A 290 -6.37 -6.50 -0.85
C ARG A 290 -6.84 -5.61 0.30
N VAL A 291 -5.93 -4.79 0.85
CA VAL A 291 -6.26 -3.86 1.93
C VAL A 291 -7.17 -2.74 1.42
N ALA A 292 -6.86 -2.18 0.26
CA ALA A 292 -7.65 -1.09 -0.32
C ALA A 292 -9.10 -1.54 -0.57
N TYR A 293 -9.30 -2.62 -1.32
CA TYR A 293 -10.64 -3.07 -1.68
C TYR A 293 -11.33 -3.89 -0.58
N GLY A 294 -10.57 -4.39 0.41
CA GLY A 294 -11.09 -5.21 1.50
C GLY A 294 -11.57 -6.58 1.00
N GLU A 295 -10.92 -7.11 -0.04
CA GLU A 295 -11.26 -8.37 -0.68
C GLU A 295 -9.99 -9.20 -0.92
N ASP A 296 -10.12 -10.53 -0.92
CA ASP A 296 -9.06 -11.43 -1.33
C ASP A 296 -9.07 -11.64 -2.85
N PRO A 297 -7.92 -11.89 -3.48
CA PRO A 297 -7.86 -12.11 -4.92
C PRO A 297 -8.56 -13.41 -5.30
N GLU A 298 -9.04 -13.48 -6.55
CA GLU A 298 -9.70 -14.65 -7.16
C GLU A 298 -8.78 -15.87 -7.33
N PHE A 299 -7.49 -15.72 -6.99
CA PHE A 299 -6.45 -16.71 -7.14
C PHE A 299 -5.70 -16.95 -5.83
N GLU A 300 -4.94 -18.04 -5.81
CA GLU A 300 -4.07 -18.38 -4.68
C GLU A 300 -3.06 -17.26 -4.40
N HIS A 301 -2.82 -16.98 -3.12
CA HIS A 301 -1.96 -15.88 -2.66
C HIS A 301 -1.34 -16.20 -1.29
N ASN A 302 -0.37 -15.39 -0.86
CA ASN A 302 0.24 -15.51 0.45
C ASN A 302 -0.69 -14.98 1.56
N SER A 303 -0.82 -15.71 2.66
CA SER A 303 -1.71 -15.33 3.77
C SER A 303 -1.24 -14.11 4.58
N HIS A 304 0.01 -13.68 4.41
CA HIS A 304 0.60 -12.54 5.11
C HIS A 304 1.18 -11.51 4.14
N PHE A 305 1.20 -10.25 4.57
CA PHE A 305 1.80 -9.14 3.84
C PHE A 305 3.31 -9.03 4.11
N GLY A 306 4.08 -8.82 3.06
CA GLY A 306 5.54 -8.65 3.14
C GLY A 306 6.27 -9.78 3.88
N ASP A 307 7.52 -9.51 4.31
CA ASP A 307 8.48 -10.49 4.81
C ASP A 307 9.13 -10.09 6.15
N GLU A 308 8.46 -9.24 6.94
CA GLU A 308 8.99 -8.68 8.19
C GLU A 308 9.56 -9.73 9.16
N ALA A 309 8.86 -10.87 9.34
CA ALA A 309 9.32 -11.96 10.19
C ALA A 309 10.62 -12.60 9.66
N MET A 310 10.74 -12.75 8.35
CA MET A 310 11.95 -13.30 7.71
C MET A 310 13.12 -12.33 7.82
N ILE A 311 12.87 -11.03 7.62
CA ILE A 311 13.87 -9.97 7.79
C ILE A 311 14.38 -9.97 9.25
N ALA A 312 13.48 -10.01 10.23
CA ALA A 312 13.84 -10.05 11.64
C ALA A 312 14.73 -11.27 11.97
N ASN A 313 14.41 -12.45 11.44
CA ASN A 313 15.20 -13.66 11.68
C ASN A 313 16.59 -13.58 11.04
N LEU A 314 16.69 -13.08 9.80
CA LEU A 314 17.99 -12.89 9.13
C LEU A 314 18.86 -11.85 9.82
N ARG A 315 18.26 -10.80 10.39
CA ARG A 315 18.97 -9.83 11.24
C ARG A 315 19.52 -10.50 12.50
N LYS A 316 18.72 -11.30 13.22
CA LYS A 316 19.16 -12.05 14.41
C LYS A 316 20.31 -13.02 14.12
N MET A 317 20.34 -13.56 12.89
CA MET A 317 21.43 -14.44 12.42
C MET A 317 22.68 -13.68 11.93
N GLY A 318 22.69 -12.33 11.97
CA GLY A 318 23.81 -11.52 11.49
C GLY A 318 24.00 -11.52 9.97
N ARG A 319 22.99 -11.94 9.18
CA ARG A 319 23.09 -12.02 7.71
C ARG A 319 22.79 -10.70 7.01
N LEU A 320 22.05 -9.80 7.65
CA LEU A 320 21.74 -8.47 7.10
C LEU A 320 22.73 -7.38 7.56
N ASN A 321 24.01 -7.73 7.72
CA ASN A 321 25.07 -6.79 8.09
C ASN A 321 25.53 -5.91 6.89
N ALA A 322 26.22 -4.81 7.20
CA ALA A 322 26.63 -3.80 6.21
C ALA A 322 27.68 -4.31 5.21
N VAL A 323 28.58 -5.19 5.65
CA VAL A 323 29.61 -5.81 4.81
C VAL A 323 29.10 -7.15 4.29
N ARG A 324 29.00 -7.28 2.96
CA ARG A 324 28.66 -8.55 2.30
C ARG A 324 29.94 -9.39 2.15
N LYS A 325 30.02 -10.56 2.77
CA LYS A 325 31.14 -11.47 2.52
C LYS A 325 30.89 -12.21 1.20
N PRO A 326 31.91 -12.54 0.40
CA PRO A 326 31.73 -13.29 -0.84
C PRO A 326 31.06 -14.66 -0.68
N THR A 327 31.12 -15.24 0.53
CA THR A 327 30.45 -16.49 0.91
C THR A 327 29.04 -16.30 1.49
N ASP A 328 28.53 -15.06 1.55
CA ASP A 328 27.16 -14.69 1.96
C ASP A 328 26.20 -14.67 0.76
N GLU A 329 26.21 -15.73 -0.05
CA GLU A 329 25.05 -15.97 -0.93
C GLU A 329 23.90 -16.52 -0.09
N LEU A 330 22.69 -16.03 -0.36
CA LEU A 330 21.49 -16.45 0.33
C LEU A 330 21.11 -17.88 -0.11
N THR A 331 21.79 -18.87 0.45
CA THR A 331 21.58 -20.28 0.11
C THR A 331 20.23 -20.79 0.61
N PRO A 332 19.64 -21.80 -0.05
CA PRO A 332 18.48 -22.52 0.45
C PRO A 332 18.58 -22.86 1.94
N GLU A 333 19.72 -23.39 2.37
CA GLU A 333 20.01 -23.81 3.76
C GLU A 333 20.02 -22.66 4.78
N THR A 334 20.53 -21.49 4.41
CA THR A 334 20.56 -20.31 5.31
C THR A 334 19.14 -19.83 5.60
N MET A 335 18.29 -19.83 4.58
CA MET A 335 16.89 -19.44 4.71
C MET A 335 16.06 -20.49 5.45
N GLN A 336 16.40 -21.78 5.31
CA GLN A 336 15.80 -22.85 6.13
C GLN A 336 16.08 -22.63 7.62
N LYS A 337 17.31 -22.27 7.99
CA LYS A 337 17.65 -21.91 9.39
C LYS A 337 16.82 -20.73 9.87
N ALA A 338 16.67 -19.68 9.04
CA ALA A 338 15.83 -18.52 9.37
C ALA A 338 14.33 -18.88 9.51
N ALA A 339 13.81 -19.79 8.69
CA ALA A 339 12.42 -20.26 8.76
C ALA A 339 12.16 -21.15 9.99
N LYS A 340 13.12 -21.99 10.40
CA LYS A 340 13.00 -22.83 11.61
C LYS A 340 12.91 -22.00 12.90
N LEU A 341 13.62 -20.87 12.97
CA LEU A 341 13.49 -19.92 14.09
C LEU A 341 12.04 -19.39 14.24
N ARG A 342 11.27 -19.31 13.15
CA ARG A 342 9.84 -18.94 13.18
C ARG A 342 9.00 -20.02 13.87
N GLN A 343 9.28 -21.30 13.62
CA GLN A 343 8.55 -22.42 14.20
C GLN A 343 8.89 -22.62 15.70
N GLU A 344 10.15 -22.41 16.07
CA GLU A 344 10.59 -22.48 17.47
C GLU A 344 9.97 -21.35 18.30
N GLY A 345 9.96 -20.12 17.79
CA GLY A 345 9.30 -18.98 18.44
C GLY A 345 7.78 -19.11 18.54
N SER A 346 7.11 -19.64 17.50
CA SER A 346 5.66 -19.88 17.55
C SER A 346 5.31 -21.01 18.54
N ALA A 347 6.11 -22.08 18.58
CA ALA A 347 5.92 -23.17 19.53
C ALA A 347 6.20 -22.74 20.98
N GLN A 348 7.12 -21.80 21.20
CA GLN A 348 7.42 -21.25 22.51
C GLN A 348 6.31 -20.27 22.98
N SER A 349 5.79 -19.42 22.09
CA SER A 349 4.62 -18.57 22.37
C SER A 349 3.34 -19.38 22.63
N GLN A 350 3.10 -20.47 21.88
CA GLN A 350 1.96 -21.35 22.14
C GLN A 350 2.08 -22.08 23.48
N ARG A 351 3.27 -22.58 23.85
CA ARG A 351 3.49 -23.18 25.18
C ARG A 351 3.27 -22.17 26.30
N LEU A 352 3.71 -20.91 26.15
CA LEU A 352 3.48 -19.86 27.14
C LEU A 352 1.99 -19.50 27.27
N ALA A 353 1.27 -19.45 26.15
CA ALA A 353 -0.18 -19.22 26.15
C ALA A 353 -0.94 -20.38 26.81
N ASP A 354 -0.62 -21.63 26.47
CA ASP A 354 -1.24 -22.81 27.07
C ASP A 354 -0.94 -22.90 28.56
N THR A 355 0.30 -22.60 28.97
CA THR A 355 0.68 -22.55 30.39
C THR A 355 -0.12 -21.47 31.12
N THR A 356 -0.29 -20.28 30.53
CA THR A 356 -1.08 -19.18 31.12
C THR A 356 -2.56 -19.54 31.27
N VAL A 357 -3.15 -20.24 30.28
CA VAL A 357 -4.54 -20.71 30.33
C VAL A 357 -4.73 -21.80 31.40
N ILE A 358 -3.76 -22.69 31.56
CA ILE A 358 -3.75 -23.70 32.62
C ILE A 358 -3.71 -23.02 34.00
N TRP A 359 -2.83 -22.04 34.21
CA TRP A 359 -2.73 -21.32 35.49
C TRP A 359 -3.97 -20.47 35.80
N ALA A 360 -4.58 -19.84 34.79
CA ALA A 360 -5.84 -19.11 34.96
C ALA A 360 -7.01 -20.02 35.34
N SER A 361 -7.05 -21.23 34.78
CA SER A 361 -8.07 -22.24 35.11
C SER A 361 -7.90 -22.81 36.53
N LEU A 362 -6.66 -23.00 36.98
CA LEU A 362 -6.33 -23.38 38.36
C LEU A 362 -6.67 -22.27 39.37
N ALA A 363 -6.50 -20.99 39.02
CA ALA A 363 -6.86 -19.85 39.87
C ALA A 363 -8.39 -19.69 40.05
N LEU A 364 -9.19 -20.07 39.04
CA LEU A 364 -10.66 -20.05 39.10
C LEU A 364 -11.27 -21.22 39.90
N ALA A 365 -10.51 -22.31 40.08
CA ALA A 365 -10.94 -23.48 40.85
C ALA A 365 -10.72 -23.34 42.37
N CYS A 366 -10.11 -22.25 42.84
CA CYS A 366 -9.79 -22.04 44.26
C CYS A 366 -10.92 -21.26 44.99
N PRO A 367 -11.47 -21.77 46.11
CA PRO A 367 -12.59 -21.14 46.80
C PRO A 367 -12.25 -19.76 47.40
N PRO A 368 -13.23 -18.83 47.48
CA PRO A 368 -13.00 -17.40 47.72
C PRO A 368 -12.51 -17.01 49.13
N SER A 369 -12.28 -17.97 50.04
CA SER A 369 -11.92 -17.70 51.44
C SER A 369 -10.41 -17.56 51.72
N ARG A 370 -9.54 -17.56 50.71
CA ARG A 370 -8.07 -17.38 50.87
C ARG A 370 -7.49 -16.49 49.77
N ARG A 371 -7.84 -15.20 49.74
CA ARG A 371 -7.28 -14.23 48.78
C ARG A 371 -6.35 -13.22 49.47
N SER A 372 -5.05 -13.51 49.43
CA SER A 372 -3.99 -12.49 49.48
C SER A 372 -3.00 -12.79 48.36
N MET A 373 -3.16 -12.13 47.22
CA MET A 373 -2.25 -12.27 46.07
C MET A 373 -1.34 -11.04 46.02
N ARG A 374 -0.04 -11.22 46.25
CA ARG A 374 0.96 -10.17 45.99
C ARG A 374 1.76 -10.55 44.74
N LEU A 375 1.68 -9.70 43.72
CA LEU A 375 2.59 -9.72 42.57
C LEU A 375 3.88 -8.98 42.97
N LEU A 376 5.01 -9.67 42.94
CA LEU A 376 6.32 -9.04 42.97
C LEU A 376 6.94 -9.18 41.57
N ALA A 377 7.26 -8.04 40.95
CA ALA A 377 7.99 -8.01 39.69
C ALA A 377 9.47 -8.32 39.99
N GLY A 378 9.98 -9.40 39.40
CA GLY A 378 11.41 -9.69 39.31
C GLY A 378 11.88 -9.52 37.88
N ASP A 379 13.08 -8.97 37.69
CA ASP A 379 13.69 -8.76 36.38
C ASP A 379 13.93 -10.10 35.66
N ASP A 380 13.52 -10.11 34.40
CA ASP A 380 13.69 -11.15 33.38
C ASP A 380 13.21 -12.58 33.70
N THR A 381 12.01 -12.86 33.18
CA THR A 381 11.51 -14.18 32.73
C THR A 381 10.99 -15.21 33.75
N GLN A 382 10.80 -14.87 35.02
CA GLN A 382 10.03 -15.74 35.94
C GLN A 382 9.06 -14.95 36.82
N MET A 383 7.74 -15.07 36.56
CA MET A 383 6.72 -14.72 37.54
C MET A 383 6.61 -15.85 38.56
N LEU A 384 7.09 -15.61 39.78
CA LEU A 384 6.93 -16.52 40.91
C LEU A 384 5.68 -16.11 41.71
N ILE A 385 4.62 -16.89 41.64
CA ILE A 385 3.42 -16.71 42.48
C ILE A 385 3.63 -17.56 43.75
N ILE A 386 3.90 -16.90 44.88
CA ILE A 386 3.99 -17.57 46.19
C ILE A 386 2.59 -17.53 46.83
N LEU A 387 2.02 -18.71 47.10
CA LEU A 387 0.82 -18.86 47.93
C LEU A 387 1.27 -19.00 49.39
N GLN A 388 1.10 -17.97 50.22
CA GLN A 388 1.24 -18.10 51.67
C GLN A 388 -0.09 -18.54 52.29
N ASP A 389 -0.02 -19.56 53.15
CA ASP A 389 -1.13 -20.02 53.98
C ASP A 389 -1.09 -19.28 55.32
N ASP A 390 -1.99 -18.31 55.54
CA ASP A 390 -2.03 -17.49 56.75
C ASP A 390 -2.66 -18.20 57.97
N SER A 391 -2.71 -19.54 57.99
CA SER A 391 -3.41 -20.32 59.04
C SER A 391 -2.54 -20.82 60.21
N GLN A 392 -1.36 -20.24 60.48
CA GLN A 392 -0.63 -20.51 61.72
C GLN A 392 -0.10 -19.25 62.40
N THR A 393 -0.99 -18.55 63.13
CA THR A 393 -0.59 -17.76 64.29
C THR A 393 -1.58 -18.02 65.43
N ALA A 394 -1.27 -19.01 66.26
CA ALA A 394 -1.81 -19.11 67.61
C ALA A 394 -0.67 -18.78 68.59
N PRO A 395 -0.86 -17.86 69.56
CA PRO A 395 0.19 -17.49 70.50
C PRO A 395 0.33 -18.55 71.60
N LEU A 396 1.56 -18.99 71.86
CA LEU A 396 1.93 -19.68 73.09
C LEU A 396 1.92 -18.67 74.25
N HIS A 397 0.93 -18.78 75.13
CA HIS A 397 0.99 -18.28 76.50
C HIS A 397 0.59 -19.43 77.43
N GLY A 398 1.50 -19.79 78.35
CA GLY A 398 1.35 -20.85 79.35
C GLY A 398 2.65 -21.60 79.55
#